data_AF-J6EIM0-F1
#
_entry.id   AF-J6EIM0-F1
#
_cell.length_a   1.000
_cell.length_b   1.000
_cell.length_c   1.000
_cell.angle_alpha   90.00
_cell.angle_beta   90.00
_cell.angle_gamma   90.00
#
_symmetry.space_group_name_H-M   'P 1'
#
loop_
_entity.id
_entity.type
_entity.pdbx_description
1 polymer ?
#
loop_
_entity_poly.entity_id
_entity_poly.type
_entity_poly.pdbx_seq_one_letter_code
_entity_poly.pdbx_strand_id
1 'polypeptide(L)'
;MIVDESKLNWKPVDIPDTLDDFGGFYGLEEIDGVDVKIVNGKVNFIPKNDSKLARDVTKEKSKNKEKRAGAEASPGSGLESELLEFKNLDDVEEGELSAASYSLSDEGEQDENKDTGLLDGNEDEDEDVLKENVFNQNINIDDISPVDLPEWTNLSSLSMTILQSLQNLNFLRPTEIQKKSIPAILEGKDVLGKASTGSGKTLAYGIPIVEQLITNFSQKNKKPISLIFTPTRELAHQVTDHLRKICEPVLAKSQYSILSLTGGLSIQKQQRLLKYDNSGQIVIATPGRFLELLEKDNELIKRFSQVNTLILDEADRLLQDGHFDEFEKIIKYLSVERRKNKVKDSENDNKIWQTLVFSATFSIDLFDKLSSSHQAKDRKFKNNEDELNAVIEHLMNKIQFNSKPVIIHTNPGSKVGSHIKESLIECPPLQRDLN
;
A
#
# COMPACT_ATOMS: atom_id res chain seq x y z
N MET A 1 -17.57 -9.08 40.17
CA MET A 1 -17.02 -10.34 40.72
C MET A 1 -16.08 -10.90 39.68
N ILE A 2 -14.83 -11.25 40.00
CA ILE A 2 -13.93 -11.90 39.04
C ILE A 2 -14.32 -13.37 38.97
N VAL A 3 -14.58 -13.88 37.77
CA VAL A 3 -14.97 -15.28 37.54
C VAL A 3 -13.78 -16.02 36.94
N ASP A 4 -13.54 -17.22 37.46
CA ASP A 4 -12.48 -18.11 37.00
C ASP A 4 -12.84 -18.72 35.64
N GLU A 5 -11.86 -18.86 34.75
CA GLU A 5 -12.02 -19.28 33.35
C GLU A 5 -12.78 -20.62 33.20
N SER A 6 -12.54 -21.52 34.15
CA SER A 6 -13.17 -22.86 34.20
C SER A 6 -14.67 -22.87 34.49
N LYS A 7 -15.21 -21.76 35.00
CA LYS A 7 -16.62 -21.64 35.42
C LYS A 7 -17.52 -20.97 34.38
N LEU A 8 -16.92 -20.57 33.27
CA LEU A 8 -17.56 -19.85 32.18
C LEU A 8 -18.11 -20.80 31.11
N ASN A 9 -19.18 -20.39 30.42
CA ASN A 9 -19.89 -21.23 29.45
C ASN A 9 -19.35 -21.02 28.03
N TRP A 10 -18.15 -21.53 27.76
CA TRP A 10 -17.51 -21.53 26.45
C TRP A 10 -18.30 -22.36 25.43
N LYS A 11 -18.41 -21.86 24.20
CA LYS A 11 -19.05 -22.53 23.07
C LYS A 11 -18.00 -22.82 21.98
N PRO A 12 -17.91 -24.04 21.45
CA PRO A 12 -17.02 -24.33 20.33
C PRO A 12 -17.50 -23.62 19.06
N VAL A 13 -16.55 -23.13 18.28
CA VAL A 13 -16.78 -22.49 16.97
C VAL A 13 -16.41 -23.49 15.88
N ASP A 14 -17.30 -23.68 14.91
CA ASP A 14 -17.05 -24.53 13.75
C ASP A 14 -15.97 -23.91 12.86
N ILE A 15 -14.89 -24.66 12.64
CA ILE A 15 -13.74 -24.21 11.83
C ILE A 15 -13.92 -24.74 10.40
N PRO A 16 -13.76 -23.90 9.36
CA PRO A 16 -13.83 -24.36 7.97
C PRO A 16 -12.63 -25.26 7.60
N ASP A 17 -12.88 -26.30 6.79
CA ASP A 17 -11.95 -27.39 6.36
C ASP A 17 -10.58 -26.96 5.79
N THR A 18 -10.35 -25.66 5.59
CA THR A 18 -9.09 -25.09 5.07
C THR A 18 -8.04 -24.81 6.15
N LEU A 19 -8.36 -25.03 7.42
CA LEU A 19 -7.53 -24.71 8.59
C LEU A 19 -6.90 -25.93 9.30
N ASP A 20 -7.22 -27.14 8.87
CA ASP A 20 -6.78 -28.40 9.52
C ASP A 20 -5.28 -28.72 9.38
N ASP A 21 -4.53 -27.96 8.56
CA ASP A 21 -3.09 -28.20 8.31
C ASP A 21 -2.16 -27.50 9.31
N PHE A 22 -2.68 -26.80 10.32
CA PHE A 22 -1.87 -26.23 11.40
C PHE A 22 -1.66 -27.25 12.52
N GLY A 23 -0.57 -28.01 12.43
CA GLY A 23 -0.12 -28.90 13.51
C GLY A 23 -0.03 -28.14 14.84
N GLY A 24 -0.91 -28.47 15.78
CA GLY A 24 -0.99 -27.86 17.11
C GLY A 24 -2.23 -26.98 17.37
N PHE A 25 -3.11 -26.79 16.37
CA PHE A 25 -4.38 -26.08 16.55
C PHE A 25 -5.49 -27.07 16.94
N TYR A 26 -6.03 -26.96 18.16
CA TYR A 26 -6.96 -27.95 18.74
C TYR A 26 -8.44 -27.52 18.70
N GLY A 27 -8.75 -26.31 18.29
CA GLY A 27 -10.12 -25.77 18.26
C GLY A 27 -10.18 -24.29 18.65
N LEU A 28 -11.34 -23.68 18.42
CA LEU A 28 -11.63 -22.30 18.83
C LEU A 28 -12.94 -22.30 19.64
N GLU A 29 -12.94 -21.60 20.77
CA GLU A 29 -14.13 -21.44 21.61
C GLU A 29 -14.43 -19.95 21.80
N GLU A 30 -15.71 -19.59 21.82
CA GLU A 30 -16.21 -18.24 22.07
C GLU A 30 -17.02 -18.16 23.36
N ILE A 31 -17.10 -16.95 23.93
CA ILE A 31 -17.94 -16.66 25.09
C ILE A 31 -18.56 -15.27 25.01
N ASP A 32 -19.87 -15.21 25.26
CA ASP A 32 -20.66 -13.98 25.22
C ASP A 32 -20.92 -13.42 26.63
N GLY A 33 -21.07 -12.10 26.75
CA GLY A 33 -21.54 -11.45 27.98
C GLY A 33 -20.49 -11.23 29.07
N VAL A 34 -19.20 -11.28 28.71
CA VAL A 34 -18.07 -11.13 29.63
C VAL A 34 -17.14 -10.00 29.18
N ASP A 35 -16.81 -9.09 30.10
CA ASP A 35 -15.75 -8.09 29.92
C ASP A 35 -14.40 -8.65 30.38
N VAL A 36 -13.34 -8.29 29.65
CA VAL A 36 -11.97 -8.75 29.93
C VAL A 36 -11.15 -7.63 30.57
N LYS A 37 -10.52 -7.91 31.72
CA LYS A 37 -9.60 -6.99 32.40
C LYS A 37 -8.28 -7.66 32.72
N ILE A 38 -7.19 -7.04 32.30
CA ILE A 38 -5.84 -7.50 32.63
C ILE A 38 -5.44 -6.89 33.97
N VAL A 39 -5.17 -7.73 34.97
CA VAL A 39 -4.67 -7.32 36.29
C VAL A 39 -3.39 -8.11 36.57
N ASN A 40 -2.28 -7.41 36.77
CA ASN A 40 -0.95 -8.00 37.01
C ASN A 40 -0.50 -9.00 35.92
N GLY A 41 -0.78 -8.69 34.64
CA GLY A 41 -0.41 -9.54 33.52
C GLY A 41 -1.25 -10.82 33.36
N LYS A 42 -2.28 -11.02 34.20
CA LYS A 42 -3.24 -12.11 34.06
C LYS A 42 -4.60 -11.60 33.57
N VAL A 43 -5.16 -12.31 32.60
CA VAL A 43 -6.48 -12.05 32.04
C VAL A 43 -7.54 -12.46 33.06
N ASN A 44 -8.47 -11.56 33.39
CA ASN A 44 -9.59 -11.83 34.29
C ASN A 44 -10.90 -11.47 33.60
N PHE A 45 -11.94 -12.24 33.90
CA PHE A 45 -13.25 -12.16 33.26
C PHE A 45 -14.30 -11.60 34.23
N ILE A 46 -15.07 -10.61 33.77
CA ILE A 46 -16.10 -9.91 34.56
C ILE A 46 -17.45 -10.00 33.82
N PRO A 47 -18.46 -10.68 34.37
CA PRO A 47 -19.75 -10.81 33.71
C PRO A 47 -20.54 -9.49 33.69
N LYS A 48 -21.16 -9.17 32.55
CA LYS A 48 -22.08 -8.03 32.38
C LYS A 48 -23.50 -8.44 32.84
N ASN A 49 -23.74 -8.40 34.15
CA ASN A 49 -25.04 -8.54 34.86
C ASN A 49 -25.95 -9.77 34.58
N ASP A 50 -26.36 -10.42 35.69
CA ASP A 50 -27.38 -11.45 35.92
C ASP A 50 -28.16 -12.04 34.72
N SER A 51 -27.52 -12.95 34.00
CA SER A 51 -28.20 -14.14 33.47
C SER A 51 -27.21 -15.31 33.38
N LYS A 52 -27.62 -16.45 33.97
CA LYS A 52 -26.97 -17.77 34.06
C LYS A 52 -25.66 -17.97 33.27
N LEU A 53 -24.51 -17.79 33.94
CA LEU A 53 -23.17 -18.12 33.40
C LEU A 53 -22.48 -19.30 34.08
N ALA A 54 -23.14 -20.00 35.03
CA ALA A 54 -22.57 -21.16 35.72
C ALA A 54 -23.04 -22.48 35.07
N ARG A 55 -22.08 -23.39 34.78
CA ARG A 55 -22.36 -24.78 34.37
C ARG A 55 -23.09 -25.52 35.51
N ASP A 56 -24.33 -25.92 35.26
CA ASP A 56 -25.16 -26.68 36.21
C ASP A 56 -24.79 -28.18 36.10
N VAL A 57 -23.86 -28.64 36.93
CA VAL A 57 -23.41 -30.06 36.97
C VAL A 57 -24.40 -30.87 37.80
N THR A 58 -25.66 -30.98 37.37
CA THR A 58 -26.58 -32.04 37.83
C THR A 58 -27.70 -32.26 36.81
N LYS A 59 -27.48 -33.18 35.86
CA LYS A 59 -28.50 -34.05 35.21
C LYS A 59 -27.88 -34.81 34.05
N GLU A 60 -26.97 -35.72 34.35
CA GLU A 60 -26.89 -36.94 33.55
C GLU A 60 -27.99 -37.90 34.02
N LYS A 61 -28.54 -38.65 33.07
CA LYS A 61 -29.59 -39.68 33.16
C LYS A 61 -31.02 -39.16 33.08
N SER A 62 -31.55 -39.09 31.85
CA SER A 62 -32.62 -40.00 31.39
C SER A 62 -33.27 -39.52 30.06
N LYS A 63 -33.54 -40.49 29.16
CA LYS A 63 -34.42 -40.46 27.95
C LYS A 63 -33.89 -39.63 26.78
N ASN A 64 -33.49 -40.17 25.62
CA ASN A 64 -34.09 -41.19 24.74
C ASN A 64 -35.52 -40.82 24.28
N LYS A 65 -35.66 -40.12 23.14
CA LYS A 65 -36.58 -40.40 22.01
C LYS A 65 -36.92 -39.18 21.13
N GLU A 66 -36.81 -39.43 19.82
CA GLU A 66 -37.73 -39.04 18.73
C GLU A 66 -38.04 -37.57 18.37
N LYS A 67 -37.71 -37.27 17.10
CA LYS A 67 -38.57 -36.74 16.01
C LYS A 67 -39.05 -35.28 15.99
N ARG A 68 -38.70 -34.68 14.84
CA ARG A 68 -39.54 -33.94 13.85
C ARG A 68 -40.27 -32.65 14.26
N ALA A 69 -39.90 -31.62 13.49
CA ALA A 69 -40.75 -30.79 12.62
C ALA A 69 -41.30 -29.46 13.17
N GLY A 70 -40.95 -28.39 12.43
CA GLY A 70 -41.75 -27.20 12.08
C GLY A 70 -42.20 -26.30 13.23
N ALA A 71 -42.50 -25.02 13.07
CA ALA A 71 -42.34 -23.99 12.04
C ALA A 71 -42.97 -22.72 12.67
N GLU A 72 -42.74 -21.56 12.05
CA GLU A 72 -43.41 -20.26 12.28
C GLU A 72 -42.96 -19.44 13.51
N ALA A 73 -42.97 -18.11 13.54
CA ALA A 73 -42.87 -16.98 12.60
C ALA A 73 -43.13 -15.71 13.46
N SER A 74 -42.21 -14.72 13.45
CA SER A 74 -42.39 -13.24 13.59
C SER A 74 -43.25 -12.61 14.73
N PRO A 75 -43.26 -11.27 14.94
CA PRO A 75 -42.48 -10.17 14.32
C PRO A 75 -41.89 -9.10 15.28
N GLY A 76 -41.01 -8.25 14.71
CA GLY A 76 -40.83 -6.83 15.05
C GLY A 76 -39.80 -6.51 16.14
N SER A 77 -39.01 -5.43 16.10
CA SER A 77 -38.66 -4.37 15.13
C SER A 77 -37.78 -3.41 15.93
N GLY A 78 -36.63 -2.94 15.40
CA GLY A 78 -35.95 -1.78 16.02
C GLY A 78 -34.44 -1.66 15.90
N LEU A 79 -33.96 -1.37 14.68
CA LEU A 79 -32.85 -0.49 14.31
C LEU A 79 -31.38 -0.87 14.59
N GLU A 80 -30.66 -0.84 13.47
CA GLU A 80 -29.27 -1.19 13.17
C GLU A 80 -28.24 -0.13 13.56
N SER A 81 -27.00 -0.59 13.71
CA SER A 81 -25.84 0.09 13.13
C SER A 81 -24.90 -1.00 12.55
N GLU A 82 -25.00 -1.21 11.24
CA GLU A 82 -24.21 -2.18 10.48
C GLU A 82 -22.79 -1.66 10.18
N LEU A 83 -21.80 -2.48 10.50
CA LEU A 83 -20.48 -2.50 9.86
C LEU A 83 -20.48 -3.66 8.86
N LEU A 84 -20.16 -3.35 7.62
CA LEU A 84 -20.23 -4.22 6.45
C LEU A 84 -19.24 -5.39 6.51
N GLU A 85 -19.76 -6.60 6.65
CA GLU A 85 -19.05 -7.85 6.40
C GLU A 85 -19.22 -8.26 4.92
N PHE A 86 -18.09 -8.47 4.24
CA PHE A 86 -18.06 -8.93 2.85
C PHE A 86 -18.55 -10.37 2.73
N LYS A 87 -19.71 -10.59 2.10
CA LYS A 87 -20.15 -11.92 1.66
C LYS A 87 -19.45 -12.34 0.37
N ASN A 88 -19.07 -13.61 0.35
CA ASN A 88 -18.51 -14.35 -0.79
C ASN A 88 -19.48 -14.31 -1.98
N LEU A 89 -18.92 -14.05 -3.17
CA LEU A 89 -19.63 -13.94 -4.43
C LEU A 89 -19.27 -15.14 -5.32
N ASP A 90 -19.71 -16.32 -4.90
CA ASP A 90 -19.85 -17.48 -5.77
C ASP A 90 -21.36 -17.74 -5.90
N ASP A 91 -21.82 -17.98 -7.12
CA ASP A 91 -23.21 -18.18 -7.58
C ASP A 91 -23.91 -16.95 -8.20
N VAL A 92 -23.55 -16.60 -9.44
CA VAL A 92 -24.53 -16.08 -10.42
C VAL A 92 -24.21 -16.63 -11.81
N GLU A 93 -25.12 -17.44 -12.35
CA GLU A 93 -25.15 -17.91 -13.74
C GLU A 93 -25.48 -16.78 -14.73
N GLU A 94 -25.09 -16.98 -15.98
CA GLU A 94 -25.34 -16.10 -17.12
C GLU A 94 -26.83 -15.94 -17.46
N GLY A 95 -27.20 -14.69 -17.76
CA GLY A 95 -28.28 -14.36 -18.70
C GLY A 95 -29.66 -14.12 -18.09
N GLU A 96 -30.16 -12.88 -18.20
CA GLU A 96 -31.34 -12.56 -19.03
C GLU A 96 -31.71 -11.07 -18.94
N LEU A 97 -32.35 -10.63 -20.01
CA LEU A 97 -32.66 -9.25 -20.36
C LEU A 97 -33.83 -8.65 -19.54
N SER A 98 -33.88 -7.33 -19.56
CA SER A 98 -34.97 -6.51 -20.15
C SER A 98 -35.56 -5.43 -19.25
N ALA A 99 -35.97 -4.37 -19.95
CA ALA A 99 -36.52 -3.11 -19.51
C ALA A 99 -37.79 -3.23 -18.67
N ALA A 100 -38.02 -2.27 -17.78
CA ALA A 100 -39.24 -1.44 -17.76
C ALA A 100 -39.20 -0.39 -16.64
N SER A 101 -39.35 0.86 -17.07
CA SER A 101 -40.13 1.96 -16.47
C SER A 101 -40.80 1.78 -15.10
N TYR A 102 -40.64 2.79 -14.23
CA TYR A 102 -41.65 3.28 -13.27
C TYR A 102 -41.41 4.80 -13.12
N SER A 103 -42.20 5.69 -13.75
CA SER A 103 -43.49 6.25 -13.31
C SER A 103 -43.44 6.96 -11.96
N LEU A 104 -43.61 8.29 -12.05
CA LEU A 104 -43.80 9.27 -10.99
C LEU A 104 -45.04 8.98 -10.14
N SER A 105 -44.95 9.30 -8.85
CA SER A 105 -46.10 9.71 -8.03
C SER A 105 -45.83 11.07 -7.41
N ASP A 106 -46.75 11.95 -7.77
CA ASP A 106 -47.04 13.32 -7.38
C ASP A 106 -47.37 13.41 -5.88
N GLU A 107 -46.93 14.47 -5.19
CA GLU A 107 -47.71 15.28 -4.24
C GLU A 107 -47.06 16.67 -4.14
N GLY A 108 -47.81 17.70 -4.53
CA GLY A 108 -47.35 19.08 -4.60
C GLY A 108 -47.67 19.92 -3.37
N GLU A 109 -47.17 21.16 -3.39
CA GLU A 109 -47.88 22.33 -2.86
C GLU A 109 -47.34 23.62 -3.51
N GLN A 110 -48.27 24.27 -4.22
CA GLN A 110 -48.50 25.73 -4.40
C GLN A 110 -47.33 26.67 -4.70
N ASP A 111 -47.36 27.25 -5.92
CA ASP A 111 -46.87 28.62 -6.14
C ASP A 111 -47.80 29.39 -7.09
N GLU A 112 -48.18 30.60 -6.67
CA GLU A 112 -49.03 31.55 -7.37
C GLU A 112 -48.23 32.38 -8.40
N ASN A 113 -48.56 32.18 -9.67
CA ASN A 113 -48.83 33.14 -10.75
C ASN A 113 -48.23 34.59 -10.77
N LYS A 114 -47.82 34.94 -12.01
CA LYS A 114 -47.64 36.27 -12.69
C LYS A 114 -46.25 36.91 -12.51
N ASP A 115 -45.61 37.54 -13.51
CA ASP A 115 -46.14 38.25 -14.69
C ASP A 115 -45.07 38.40 -15.80
N THR A 116 -45.59 38.83 -16.94
CA THR A 116 -45.18 38.98 -18.35
C THR A 116 -43.98 39.88 -18.75
N GLY A 117 -43.53 39.67 -20.01
CA GLY A 117 -42.97 40.71 -20.92
C GLY A 117 -41.62 40.36 -21.57
N LEU A 118 -41.52 39.69 -22.74
CA LEU A 118 -41.61 40.17 -24.15
C LEU A 118 -40.44 41.04 -24.68
N LEU A 119 -39.89 40.58 -25.84
CA LEU A 119 -39.13 41.27 -26.94
C LEU A 119 -37.61 41.45 -26.73
N ASP A 120 -36.68 41.31 -27.70
CA ASP A 120 -36.66 40.93 -29.13
C ASP A 120 -35.16 40.95 -29.58
N GLY A 121 -34.81 40.25 -30.67
CA GLY A 121 -33.75 40.66 -31.62
C GLY A 121 -32.27 40.26 -31.40
N ASN A 122 -31.84 39.27 -32.20
CA ASN A 122 -30.55 39.05 -32.92
C ASN A 122 -29.25 39.76 -32.50
N GLU A 123 -28.13 39.02 -32.42
CA GLU A 123 -27.06 38.95 -33.43
C GLU A 123 -25.86 38.12 -32.90
N ASP A 124 -25.25 37.37 -33.82
CA ASP A 124 -24.10 36.48 -33.61
C ASP A 124 -22.80 37.23 -33.25
N GLU A 125 -21.92 36.55 -32.49
CA GLU A 125 -20.43 36.51 -32.57
C GLU A 125 -19.74 36.46 -31.18
N ASP A 126 -19.06 35.34 -30.95
CA ASP A 126 -17.83 35.11 -30.16
C ASP A 126 -17.75 35.49 -28.67
N GLU A 127 -18.10 34.56 -27.78
CA GLU A 127 -17.43 34.39 -26.46
C GLU A 127 -17.47 32.91 -25.99
N ASP A 128 -16.81 32.01 -26.72
CA ASP A 128 -16.69 30.58 -26.35
C ASP A 128 -15.50 30.29 -25.41
N VAL A 129 -15.24 31.20 -24.48
CA VAL A 129 -14.29 31.00 -23.38
C VAL A 129 -14.86 31.72 -22.17
N LEU A 130 -15.58 31.00 -21.30
CA LEU A 130 -15.51 31.13 -19.83
C LEU A 130 -16.59 30.25 -19.16
N LYS A 131 -16.08 29.31 -18.34
CA LYS A 131 -16.72 28.73 -17.15
C LYS A 131 -17.78 27.66 -17.36
N GLU A 132 -17.36 26.48 -17.79
CA GLU A 132 -17.95 25.24 -17.25
C GLU A 132 -17.35 24.93 -15.87
N ASN A 133 -17.96 25.57 -14.87
CA ASN A 133 -18.22 25.09 -13.51
C ASN A 133 -17.37 23.94 -12.93
N VAL A 134 -16.29 24.33 -12.26
CA VAL A 134 -15.62 23.56 -11.18
C VAL A 134 -16.50 23.46 -9.91
N PHE A 135 -17.69 24.07 -9.89
CA PHE A 135 -18.56 24.17 -8.71
C PHE A 135 -19.61 23.07 -8.54
N ASN A 136 -19.74 22.11 -9.47
CA ASN A 136 -20.70 21.00 -9.33
C ASN A 136 -20.15 19.77 -8.58
N GLN A 137 -19.13 19.96 -7.74
CA GLN A 137 -18.81 18.99 -6.70
C GLN A 137 -19.40 19.52 -5.39
N ASN A 138 -20.29 18.75 -4.78
CA ASN A 138 -20.67 18.90 -3.38
C ASN A 138 -19.42 18.64 -2.50
N ILE A 139 -18.49 19.60 -2.49
CA ILE A 139 -17.39 19.66 -1.54
C ILE A 139 -17.99 20.36 -0.34
N ASN A 140 -18.08 19.65 0.78
CA ASN A 140 -18.48 20.25 2.04
C ASN A 140 -17.41 21.29 2.42
N ILE A 141 -17.71 22.58 2.23
CA ILE A 141 -16.78 23.70 2.41
C ILE A 141 -16.31 23.79 3.88
N ASP A 142 -17.10 23.24 4.80
CA ASP A 142 -16.83 23.26 6.24
C ASP A 142 -15.68 22.32 6.68
N ASP A 143 -15.23 21.39 5.82
CA ASP A 143 -14.11 20.48 6.12
C ASP A 143 -12.76 20.93 5.50
N ILE A 144 -12.72 22.05 4.77
CA ILE A 144 -11.47 22.57 4.21
C ILE A 144 -10.76 23.41 5.27
N SER A 145 -10.11 22.73 6.22
CA SER A 145 -9.11 23.38 7.06
C SER A 145 -8.04 24.00 6.15
N PRO A 146 -7.71 25.30 6.31
CA PRO A 146 -6.65 25.92 5.53
C PRO A 146 -5.35 25.13 5.76
N VAL A 147 -4.68 24.77 4.66
CA VAL A 147 -3.43 24.02 4.72
C VAL A 147 -2.34 24.92 5.32
N ASP A 148 -1.85 24.55 6.50
CA ASP A 148 -0.78 25.25 7.21
C ASP A 148 0.45 24.35 7.36
N LEU A 149 1.22 24.24 6.27
CA LEU A 149 2.42 23.42 6.19
C LEU A 149 3.60 24.20 5.55
N PRO A 150 4.12 25.25 6.21
CA PRO A 150 5.13 26.15 5.62
C PRO A 150 6.44 25.44 5.28
N GLU A 151 6.86 24.41 6.03
CA GLU A 151 8.07 23.66 5.71
C GLU A 151 7.92 22.80 4.45
N TRP A 152 6.70 22.37 4.11
CA TRP A 152 6.43 21.58 2.91
C TRP A 152 6.23 22.46 1.68
N THR A 153 5.50 23.57 1.82
CA THR A 153 5.27 24.51 0.71
C THR A 153 6.56 25.19 0.24
N ASN A 154 7.46 25.51 1.17
CA ASN A 154 8.76 26.11 0.85
C ASN A 154 9.78 25.09 0.31
N LEU A 155 9.56 23.79 0.53
CA LEU A 155 10.50 22.75 0.10
C LEU A 155 10.47 22.54 -1.41
N SER A 156 9.27 22.45 -1.98
CA SER A 156 9.04 22.14 -3.39
C SER A 156 7.61 22.52 -3.78
N SER A 157 7.37 22.75 -5.07
CA SER A 157 6.03 22.98 -5.60
C SER A 157 5.22 21.67 -5.60
N LEU A 158 4.61 21.34 -4.47
CA LEU A 158 3.71 20.19 -4.30
C LEU A 158 2.25 20.61 -4.54
N SER A 159 1.44 19.71 -5.08
CA SER A 159 0.01 19.94 -5.26
C SER A 159 -0.72 20.11 -3.93
N MET A 160 -1.81 20.88 -3.96
CA MET A 160 -2.67 21.07 -2.79
C MET A 160 -3.22 19.74 -2.25
N THR A 161 -3.50 18.78 -3.14
CA THR A 161 -3.94 17.43 -2.77
C THR A 161 -2.91 16.73 -1.88
N ILE A 162 -1.62 16.76 -2.23
CA ILE A 162 -0.57 16.18 -1.38
C ILE A 162 -0.51 16.91 -0.04
N LEU A 163 -0.51 18.24 -0.04
CA LEU A 163 -0.39 19.01 1.20
C LEU A 163 -1.54 18.73 2.17
N GLN A 164 -2.77 18.64 1.67
CA GLN A 164 -3.94 18.24 2.45
C GLN A 164 -3.77 16.82 3.02
N SER A 165 -3.34 15.85 2.21
CA SER A 165 -3.09 14.49 2.67
C SER A 165 -1.98 14.43 3.73
N LEU A 166 -0.89 15.20 3.57
CA LEU A 166 0.16 15.30 4.58
C LEU A 166 -0.34 15.88 5.90
N GLN A 167 -1.20 16.92 5.84
CA GLN A 167 -1.83 17.51 7.02
C GLN A 167 -2.73 16.51 7.73
N ASN A 168 -3.59 15.80 6.99
CA ASN A 168 -4.51 14.79 7.54
C ASN A 168 -3.77 13.60 8.19
N LEU A 169 -2.59 13.26 7.65
CA LEU A 169 -1.70 12.24 8.21
C LEU A 169 -0.82 12.77 9.36
N ASN A 170 -0.99 14.04 9.77
CA ASN A 170 -0.19 14.71 10.80
C ASN A 170 1.32 14.78 10.49
N PHE A 171 1.70 14.79 9.21
CA PHE A 171 3.07 15.01 8.76
C PHE A 171 3.36 16.51 8.66
N LEU A 172 3.48 17.16 9.82
CA LEU A 172 3.63 18.62 9.90
C LEU A 172 4.93 19.15 9.30
N ARG A 173 6.00 18.35 9.28
CA ARG A 173 7.34 18.76 8.82
C ARG A 173 8.04 17.63 8.05
N PRO A 174 8.77 17.94 6.97
CA PRO A 174 9.54 16.95 6.26
C PRO A 174 10.78 16.51 7.06
N THR A 175 11.11 15.23 6.98
CA THR A 175 12.35 14.69 7.56
C THR A 175 13.57 15.11 6.74
N GLU A 176 14.79 14.98 7.30
CA GLU A 176 16.02 15.37 6.60
C GLU A 176 16.22 14.63 5.26
N ILE A 177 15.85 13.34 5.19
CA ILE A 177 15.94 12.57 3.94
C ILE A 177 14.91 13.07 2.92
N GLN A 178 13.71 13.47 3.36
CA GLN A 178 12.67 14.04 2.50
C GLN A 178 13.08 15.41 1.97
N LYS A 179 13.58 16.31 2.83
CA LYS A 179 14.08 17.65 2.47
C LYS A 179 15.14 17.61 1.37
N LYS A 180 16.04 16.63 1.42
CA LYS A 180 17.11 16.49 0.43
C LYS A 180 16.67 15.73 -0.82
N SER A 181 15.81 14.72 -0.68
CA SER A 181 15.48 13.81 -1.79
C SER A 181 14.36 14.34 -2.67
N ILE A 182 13.29 14.90 -2.09
CA ILE A 182 12.08 15.28 -2.85
C ILE A 182 12.41 16.27 -3.97
N PRO A 183 13.13 17.39 -3.73
CA PRO A 183 13.47 18.33 -4.81
C PRO A 183 14.32 17.67 -5.90
N ALA A 184 15.34 16.88 -5.52
CA ALA A 184 16.21 16.19 -6.47
C ALA A 184 15.43 15.20 -7.35
N ILE A 185 14.46 14.49 -6.76
CA ILE A 185 13.62 13.53 -7.49
C ILE A 185 12.68 14.26 -8.45
N LEU A 186 12.04 15.36 -8.03
CA LEU A 186 11.17 16.16 -8.89
C LEU A 186 11.92 16.79 -10.07
N GLU A 187 13.20 17.13 -9.90
CA GLU A 187 14.10 17.59 -10.98
C GLU A 187 14.51 16.46 -11.95
N GLY A 188 14.09 15.22 -11.70
CA GLY A 188 14.39 14.08 -12.56
C GLY A 188 15.82 13.54 -12.42
N LYS A 189 16.51 13.86 -11.31
CA LYS A 189 17.86 13.35 -11.00
C LYS A 189 17.79 11.95 -10.41
N ASP A 190 18.75 11.10 -10.75
CA ASP A 190 18.91 9.83 -10.07
C ASP A 190 19.35 10.05 -8.61
N VAL A 191 18.89 9.23 -7.66
CA VAL A 191 19.14 9.44 -6.23
C VAL A 191 19.58 8.15 -5.55
N LEU A 192 20.57 8.25 -4.67
CA LEU A 192 20.94 7.22 -3.71
C LEU A 192 20.76 7.76 -2.29
N GLY A 193 19.70 7.30 -1.62
CA GLY A 193 19.32 7.73 -0.28
C GLY A 193 19.73 6.74 0.80
N LYS A 194 20.66 7.12 1.67
CA LYS A 194 21.09 6.37 2.86
C LYS A 194 20.59 7.04 4.14
N ALA A 195 19.63 6.41 4.81
CA ALA A 195 19.03 6.90 6.05
C ALA A 195 18.49 5.77 6.92
N SER A 196 18.65 5.86 8.24
CA SER A 196 18.20 4.82 9.18
C SER A 196 16.71 4.46 9.02
N THR A 197 16.33 3.26 9.47
CA THR A 197 14.92 2.84 9.56
C THR A 197 14.11 3.87 10.35
N GLY A 198 12.87 4.11 9.94
CA GLY A 198 12.01 5.13 10.54
C GLY A 198 12.31 6.58 10.11
N SER A 199 13.34 6.84 9.28
CA SER A 199 13.65 8.21 8.82
C SER A 199 12.69 8.79 7.77
N GLY A 200 11.66 8.04 7.35
CA GLY A 200 10.69 8.50 6.34
C GLY A 200 11.15 8.32 4.88
N LYS A 201 12.03 7.35 4.59
CA LYS A 201 12.52 7.02 3.23
C LYS A 201 11.39 6.76 2.23
N THR A 202 10.39 5.97 2.64
CA THR A 202 9.25 5.62 1.78
C THR A 202 8.54 6.85 1.23
N LEU A 203 8.33 7.88 2.05
CA LEU A 203 7.68 9.11 1.60
C LEU A 203 8.65 10.05 0.87
N ALA A 204 9.96 9.91 1.10
CA ALA A 204 10.98 10.69 0.39
C ALA A 204 10.96 10.41 -1.12
N TYR A 205 10.73 9.16 -1.54
CA TYR A 205 10.44 8.85 -2.94
C TYR A 205 8.95 8.77 -3.26
N GLY A 206 8.09 8.46 -2.29
CA GLY A 206 6.67 8.27 -2.51
C GLY A 206 5.94 9.54 -2.92
N ILE A 207 6.21 10.65 -2.23
CA ILE A 207 5.59 11.96 -2.50
C ILE A 207 5.80 12.40 -3.95
N PRO A 208 7.03 12.47 -4.50
CA PRO A 208 7.21 12.92 -5.88
C PRO A 208 6.56 12.00 -6.92
N ILE A 209 6.42 10.70 -6.63
CA ILE A 209 5.76 9.74 -7.52
C ILE A 209 4.24 9.90 -7.49
N VAL A 210 3.66 10.14 -6.30
CA VAL A 210 2.23 10.45 -6.16
C VAL A 210 1.91 11.80 -6.81
N GLU A 211 2.81 12.78 -6.73
CA GLU A 211 2.66 14.08 -7.42
C GLU A 211 2.57 13.91 -8.94
N GLN A 212 3.41 13.03 -9.50
CA GLN A 212 3.32 12.66 -10.92
C GLN A 212 2.01 11.96 -11.26
N LEU A 213 1.47 11.12 -10.37
CA LEU A 213 0.18 10.46 -10.55
C LEU A 213 -0.97 11.47 -10.59
N ILE A 214 -1.01 12.41 -9.65
CA ILE A 214 -2.00 13.50 -9.60
C ILE A 214 -1.96 14.35 -10.88
N THR A 215 -0.74 14.70 -11.32
CA THR A 215 -0.54 15.47 -12.56
C THR A 215 -1.02 14.70 -13.79
N ASN A 216 -0.68 13.41 -13.90
CA ASN A 216 -1.08 12.57 -15.03
C ASN A 216 -2.58 12.30 -15.08
N PHE A 217 -3.24 12.20 -13.91
CA PHE A 217 -4.69 12.03 -13.84
C PHE A 217 -5.42 13.22 -14.47
N SER A 218 -4.96 14.44 -14.17
CA SER A 218 -5.47 15.67 -14.78
C SER A 218 -5.27 15.72 -16.31
N GLN A 219 -4.18 15.11 -16.80
CA GLN A 219 -3.83 15.08 -18.22
C GLN A 219 -4.38 13.85 -18.98
N LYS A 220 -5.17 12.99 -18.33
CA LYS A 220 -5.67 11.70 -18.89
C LYS A 220 -4.54 10.80 -19.44
N ASN A 221 -3.33 10.89 -18.88
CA ASN A 221 -2.18 10.10 -19.28
C ASN A 221 -2.19 8.72 -18.59
N LYS A 222 -2.23 7.64 -19.38
CA LYS A 222 -2.37 6.25 -18.91
C LYS A 222 -1.04 5.50 -18.71
N LYS A 223 0.10 6.18 -18.87
CA LYS A 223 1.41 5.52 -18.84
C LYS A 223 1.80 5.08 -17.42
N PRO A 224 2.53 3.95 -17.27
CA PRO A 224 3.17 3.61 -16.01
C PRO A 224 4.13 4.71 -15.57
N ILE A 225 4.05 5.07 -14.29
CA ILE A 225 4.82 6.13 -13.64
C ILE A 225 6.03 5.52 -12.96
N SER A 226 5.82 4.53 -12.09
CA SER A 226 6.89 3.94 -11.31
C SER A 226 6.79 2.44 -11.08
N LEU A 227 7.95 1.78 -11.07
CA LEU A 227 8.14 0.44 -10.52
C LEU A 227 8.96 0.54 -9.22
N ILE A 228 8.41 0.07 -8.11
CA ILE A 228 9.06 0.01 -6.81
C ILE A 228 9.31 -1.46 -6.47
N PHE A 229 10.57 -1.83 -6.36
CA PHE A 229 10.96 -3.16 -5.92
C PHE A 229 11.25 -3.16 -4.42
N THR A 230 10.75 -4.18 -3.72
CA THR A 230 10.98 -4.43 -2.30
C THR A 230 11.41 -5.89 -2.10
N PRO A 231 12.25 -6.20 -1.10
CA PRO A 231 12.77 -7.56 -0.90
C PRO A 231 11.69 -8.54 -0.42
N THR A 232 10.70 -8.07 0.34
CA THR A 232 9.66 -8.93 0.91
C THR A 232 8.25 -8.47 0.56
N ARG A 233 7.28 -9.36 0.77
CA ARG A 233 5.86 -9.13 0.48
C ARG A 233 5.24 -8.16 1.48
N GLU A 234 5.67 -8.28 2.73
CA GLU A 234 5.23 -7.46 3.86
C GLU A 234 5.67 -6.01 3.64
N LEU A 235 6.92 -5.81 3.20
CA LEU A 235 7.39 -4.46 2.88
C LEU A 235 6.65 -3.87 1.68
N ALA A 236 6.39 -4.67 0.63
CA ALA A 236 5.59 -4.21 -0.50
C ALA A 236 4.20 -3.73 -0.07
N HIS A 237 3.55 -4.47 0.84
CA HIS A 237 2.24 -4.09 1.38
C HIS A 237 2.32 -2.79 2.19
N GLN A 238 3.31 -2.65 3.08
CA GLN A 238 3.53 -1.43 3.86
C GLN A 238 3.76 -0.20 2.96
N VAL A 239 4.61 -0.34 1.93
CA VAL A 239 4.85 0.74 0.96
C VAL A 239 3.57 1.08 0.21
N THR A 240 2.81 0.07 -0.23
CA THR A 240 1.52 0.27 -0.91
C THR A 240 0.55 1.06 -0.03
N ASP A 241 0.42 0.71 1.25
CA ASP A 241 -0.47 1.38 2.18
C ASP A 241 -0.04 2.83 2.44
N HIS A 242 1.25 3.09 2.60
CA HIS A 242 1.76 4.46 2.74
C HIS A 242 1.45 5.33 1.53
N LEU A 243 1.67 4.82 0.31
CA LEU A 243 1.38 5.57 -0.91
C LEU A 243 -0.12 5.79 -1.10
N ARG A 244 -0.94 4.77 -0.79
CA ARG A 244 -2.40 4.89 -0.88
C ARG A 244 -2.97 5.91 0.08
N LYS A 245 -2.45 5.98 1.32
CA LYS A 245 -2.87 6.99 2.31
C LYS A 245 -2.63 8.42 1.85
N ILE A 246 -1.52 8.68 1.16
CA ILE A 246 -1.21 10.03 0.64
C ILE A 246 -2.00 10.33 -0.65
N CYS A 247 -2.44 9.31 -1.37
CA CYS A 247 -3.12 9.43 -2.64
C CYS A 247 -4.65 9.21 -2.54
N GLU A 248 -5.20 9.16 -1.33
CA GLU A 248 -6.58 8.73 -1.08
C GLU A 248 -7.64 9.48 -1.92
N PRO A 249 -7.57 10.83 -2.08
CA PRO A 249 -8.53 11.56 -2.91
C PRO A 249 -8.50 11.18 -4.40
N VAL A 250 -7.36 10.74 -4.92
CA VAL A 250 -7.20 10.31 -6.32
C VAL A 250 -7.70 8.88 -6.49
N LEU A 251 -7.45 8.03 -5.50
CA LEU A 251 -7.81 6.61 -5.57
C LEU A 251 -9.32 6.37 -5.59
N ALA A 252 -10.12 7.30 -5.05
CA ALA A 252 -11.57 7.29 -5.21
C ALA A 252 -12.02 7.22 -6.69
N LYS A 253 -11.22 7.77 -7.61
CA LYS A 253 -11.50 7.77 -9.05
C LYS A 253 -10.68 6.73 -9.83
N SER A 254 -9.60 6.23 -9.25
CA SER A 254 -8.73 5.22 -9.88
C SER A 254 -8.15 4.25 -8.85
N GLN A 255 -9.00 3.36 -8.36
CA GLN A 255 -8.68 2.43 -7.28
C GLN A 255 -7.45 1.54 -7.57
N TYR A 256 -7.23 1.20 -8.84
CA TYR A 256 -6.14 0.33 -9.27
C TYR A 256 -4.91 1.08 -9.79
N SER A 257 -4.85 2.41 -9.66
CA SER A 257 -3.65 3.19 -10.02
C SER A 257 -2.39 2.71 -9.29
N ILE A 258 -2.56 2.27 -8.03
CA ILE A 258 -1.48 1.75 -7.18
C ILE A 258 -1.74 0.27 -6.91
N LEU A 259 -0.84 -0.61 -7.38
CA LEU A 259 -0.96 -2.06 -7.21
C LEU A 259 0.27 -2.67 -6.53
N SER A 260 0.03 -3.69 -5.70
CA SER A 260 1.06 -4.54 -5.14
C SER A 260 1.07 -5.90 -5.85
N LEU A 261 2.23 -6.29 -6.39
CA LEU A 261 2.44 -7.55 -7.11
C LEU A 261 3.45 -8.42 -6.35
N THR A 262 2.92 -9.23 -5.44
CA THR A 262 3.70 -10.08 -4.54
C THR A 262 3.28 -11.54 -4.62
N GLY A 263 4.12 -12.45 -4.13
CA GLY A 263 3.71 -13.84 -3.96
C GLY A 263 2.60 -14.00 -2.91
N GLY A 264 2.01 -15.20 -2.81
CA GLY A 264 0.97 -15.51 -1.81
C GLY A 264 -0.46 -15.21 -2.27
N LEU A 265 -0.63 -14.30 -3.23
CA LEU A 265 -1.88 -14.14 -3.97
C LEU A 265 -1.86 -15.00 -5.25
N SER A 266 -3.04 -15.43 -5.69
CA SER A 266 -3.21 -16.06 -7.01
C SER A 266 -2.69 -15.14 -8.10
N ILE A 267 -1.85 -15.70 -8.99
CA ILE A 267 -1.33 -14.95 -10.13
C ILE A 267 -2.45 -14.50 -11.07
N GLN A 268 -3.49 -15.32 -11.25
CA GLN A 268 -4.63 -15.01 -12.10
C GLN A 268 -5.39 -13.79 -11.58
N LYS A 269 -5.51 -13.63 -10.25
CA LYS A 269 -6.08 -12.42 -9.63
C LYS A 269 -5.27 -11.17 -9.98
N GLN A 270 -3.94 -11.24 -9.87
CA GLN A 270 -3.06 -10.12 -10.24
C GLN A 270 -3.09 -9.80 -11.74
N GLN A 271 -3.18 -10.82 -12.60
CA GLN A 271 -3.37 -10.64 -14.04
C GLN A 271 -4.69 -9.93 -14.35
N ARG A 272 -5.79 -10.30 -13.69
CA ARG A 272 -7.09 -9.59 -13.83
C ARG A 272 -6.98 -8.13 -13.40
N LEU A 273 -6.33 -7.87 -12.25
CA LEU A 273 -6.13 -6.49 -11.77
C LEU A 273 -5.36 -5.62 -12.77
N LEU A 274 -4.37 -6.19 -13.45
CA LEU A 274 -3.57 -5.50 -14.47
C LEU A 274 -4.34 -5.24 -15.78
N LYS A 275 -5.48 -5.89 -16.01
CA LYS A 275 -6.32 -5.67 -17.19
C LYS A 275 -7.28 -4.48 -17.06
N TYR A 276 -7.54 -4.00 -15.84
CA TYR A 276 -8.37 -2.80 -15.66
C TYR A 276 -7.72 -1.58 -16.29
N ASP A 277 -8.56 -0.67 -16.78
CA ASP A 277 -8.12 0.63 -17.29
C ASP A 277 -7.40 1.43 -16.21
N ASN A 278 -6.32 2.11 -16.58
CA ASN A 278 -5.48 2.92 -15.71
C ASN A 278 -4.91 2.15 -14.49
N SER A 279 -4.91 0.82 -14.52
CA SER A 279 -4.28 0.01 -13.48
C SER A 279 -2.75 0.20 -13.47
N GLY A 280 -2.10 -0.06 -12.33
CA GLY A 280 -0.64 -0.21 -12.27
C GLY A 280 0.15 0.97 -12.83
N GLN A 281 -0.30 2.21 -12.60
CA GLN A 281 0.53 3.39 -12.85
C GLN A 281 1.71 3.43 -11.87
N ILE A 282 1.45 3.06 -10.62
CA ILE A 282 2.46 2.81 -9.60
C ILE A 282 2.36 1.33 -9.23
N VAL A 283 3.43 0.58 -9.45
CA VAL A 283 3.51 -0.83 -9.07
C VAL A 283 4.57 -1.02 -8.01
N ILE A 284 4.18 -1.64 -6.90
CA ILE A 284 5.09 -2.11 -5.86
C ILE A 284 5.18 -3.64 -6.02
N ALA A 285 6.37 -4.21 -6.11
CA ALA A 285 6.51 -5.63 -6.39
C ALA A 285 7.72 -6.28 -5.73
N THR A 286 7.59 -7.56 -5.43
CA THR A 286 8.75 -8.43 -5.22
C THR A 286 9.27 -8.90 -6.58
N PRO A 287 10.60 -8.90 -6.84
CA PRO A 287 11.18 -9.26 -8.15
C PRO A 287 10.61 -10.55 -8.75
N GLY A 288 10.63 -11.67 -8.02
CA GLY A 288 10.15 -12.96 -8.54
C GLY A 288 8.71 -12.95 -9.03
N ARG A 289 7.76 -12.35 -8.27
CA ARG A 289 6.36 -12.27 -8.73
C ARG A 289 6.22 -11.40 -9.97
N PHE A 290 6.93 -10.27 -10.03
CA PHE A 290 6.88 -9.38 -11.18
C PHE A 290 7.43 -10.08 -12.43
N LEU A 291 8.56 -10.76 -12.30
CA LEU A 291 9.16 -11.54 -13.38
C LEU A 291 8.21 -12.63 -13.90
N GLU A 292 7.58 -13.40 -13.00
CA GLU A 292 6.62 -14.44 -13.38
C GLU A 292 5.43 -13.87 -14.19
N LEU A 293 4.96 -12.67 -13.84
CA LEU A 293 3.91 -11.97 -14.59
C LEU A 293 4.39 -11.52 -15.97
N LEU A 294 5.59 -10.94 -16.07
CA LEU A 294 6.18 -10.52 -17.35
C LEU A 294 6.41 -11.69 -18.30
N GLU A 295 6.88 -12.83 -17.80
CA GLU A 295 7.17 -14.02 -18.62
C GLU A 295 5.89 -14.68 -19.16
N LYS A 296 4.75 -14.48 -18.49
CA LYS A 296 3.44 -14.97 -18.94
C LYS A 296 2.75 -14.06 -19.94
N ASP A 297 3.11 -12.77 -19.97
CA ASP A 297 2.43 -11.77 -20.78
C ASP A 297 3.40 -10.69 -21.33
N ASN A 298 3.71 -10.82 -22.62
CA ASN A 298 4.56 -9.89 -23.34
C ASN A 298 3.96 -8.47 -23.44
N GLU A 299 2.65 -8.29 -23.31
CA GLU A 299 2.04 -6.96 -23.30
C GLU A 299 2.42 -6.19 -22.04
N LEU A 300 2.62 -6.87 -20.91
CA LEU A 300 3.12 -6.25 -19.69
C LEU A 300 4.55 -5.73 -19.89
N ILE A 301 5.40 -6.43 -20.63
CA ILE A 301 6.74 -5.94 -20.98
C ILE A 301 6.64 -4.65 -21.78
N LYS A 302 5.80 -4.62 -22.83
CA LYS A 302 5.57 -3.41 -23.65
C LYS A 302 5.07 -2.24 -22.81
N ARG A 303 4.11 -2.50 -21.93
CA ARG A 303 3.54 -1.48 -21.03
C ARG A 303 4.57 -0.94 -20.05
N PHE A 304 5.19 -1.81 -19.25
CA PHE A 304 6.10 -1.41 -18.18
C PHE A 304 7.47 -0.94 -18.69
N SER A 305 7.84 -1.22 -19.95
CA SER A 305 9.04 -0.63 -20.57
C SER A 305 8.98 0.91 -20.66
N GLN A 306 7.77 1.48 -20.61
CA GLN A 306 7.50 2.92 -20.70
C GLN A 306 7.59 3.63 -19.34
N VAL A 307 7.88 2.92 -18.25
CA VAL A 307 7.95 3.50 -16.90
C VAL A 307 8.91 4.70 -16.84
N ASN A 308 8.56 5.73 -16.09
CA ASN A 308 9.41 6.91 -15.94
C ASN A 308 10.48 6.71 -14.84
N THR A 309 10.12 6.02 -13.76
CA THR A 309 10.96 5.89 -12.57
C THR A 309 11.06 4.44 -12.07
N LEU A 310 12.27 4.01 -11.76
CA LEU A 310 12.58 2.74 -11.12
C LEU A 310 13.09 3.00 -9.70
N ILE A 311 12.56 2.28 -8.72
CA ILE A 311 12.85 2.47 -7.31
C ILE A 311 13.23 1.14 -6.68
N LEU A 312 14.35 1.11 -5.94
CA LEU A 312 14.76 -0.03 -5.13
C LEU A 312 14.70 0.40 -3.67
N ASP A 313 13.74 -0.13 -2.91
CA ASP A 313 13.65 0.07 -1.47
C ASP A 313 14.22 -1.12 -0.71
N GLU A 314 14.95 -0.85 0.37
CA GLU A 314 15.83 -1.83 1.03
C GLU A 314 16.80 -2.50 0.03
N ALA A 315 17.51 -1.68 -0.75
CA ALA A 315 18.38 -2.13 -1.83
C ALA A 315 19.48 -3.10 -1.37
N ASP A 316 20.02 -2.94 -0.16
CA ASP A 316 20.98 -3.86 0.46
C ASP A 316 20.44 -5.29 0.61
N ARG A 317 19.13 -5.47 0.74
CA ARG A 317 18.46 -6.77 0.79
C ARG A 317 18.04 -7.27 -0.59
N LEU A 318 17.56 -6.38 -1.45
CA LEU A 318 17.24 -6.72 -2.84
C LEU A 318 18.44 -7.22 -3.64
N LEU A 319 19.61 -6.71 -3.27
CA LEU A 319 20.90 -7.05 -3.86
C LEU A 319 21.55 -8.22 -3.11
N GLN A 320 20.79 -9.10 -2.45
CA GLN A 320 21.31 -10.39 -1.97
C GLN A 320 21.07 -11.47 -3.04
N ASP A 321 21.87 -12.54 -2.99
CA ASP A 321 21.84 -13.63 -3.95
C ASP A 321 20.40 -14.21 -4.11
N GLY A 322 19.94 -14.39 -5.34
CA GLY A 322 18.59 -14.90 -5.69
C GLY A 322 17.60 -13.82 -6.16
N HIS A 323 17.34 -12.79 -5.36
CA HIS A 323 16.45 -11.69 -5.76
C HIS A 323 17.05 -10.80 -6.85
N PHE A 324 18.38 -10.68 -6.83
CA PHE A 324 19.08 -9.84 -7.78
C PHE A 324 19.03 -10.40 -9.21
N ASP A 325 19.15 -11.72 -9.39
CA ASP A 325 19.06 -12.36 -10.72
C ASP A 325 17.69 -12.14 -11.37
N GLU A 326 16.62 -12.21 -10.58
CA GLU A 326 15.25 -11.93 -11.03
C GLU A 326 15.13 -10.46 -11.46
N PHE A 327 15.66 -9.55 -10.65
CA PHE A 327 15.67 -8.12 -10.94
C PHE A 327 16.47 -7.81 -12.22
N GLU A 328 17.67 -8.37 -12.40
CA GLU A 328 18.47 -8.17 -13.62
C GLU A 328 17.72 -8.62 -14.88
N LYS A 329 17.01 -9.74 -14.83
CA LYS A 329 16.17 -10.22 -15.94
C LYS A 329 15.05 -9.24 -16.25
N ILE A 330 14.36 -8.72 -15.24
CA ILE A 330 13.32 -7.70 -15.41
C ILE A 330 13.90 -6.48 -16.13
N ILE A 331 14.99 -5.92 -15.62
CA ILE A 331 15.64 -4.73 -16.20
C ILE A 331 16.09 -4.99 -17.65
N LYS A 332 16.59 -6.19 -17.94
CA LYS A 332 16.94 -6.59 -19.30
C LYS A 332 15.71 -6.57 -20.21
N TYR A 333 14.61 -7.22 -19.83
CA TYR A 333 13.39 -7.23 -20.63
C TYR A 333 12.87 -5.82 -20.91
N LEU A 334 12.73 -5.01 -19.87
CA LEU A 334 12.20 -3.64 -19.99
C LEU A 334 13.11 -2.74 -20.82
N SER A 335 14.44 -2.80 -20.61
CA SER A 335 15.39 -1.94 -21.32
C SER A 335 15.54 -2.33 -22.80
N VAL A 336 15.47 -3.62 -23.13
CA VAL A 336 15.46 -4.09 -24.53
C VAL A 336 14.22 -3.59 -25.24
N GLU A 337 13.04 -3.74 -24.64
CA GLU A 337 11.79 -3.32 -25.24
C GLU A 337 11.72 -1.79 -25.42
N ARG A 338 12.17 -1.03 -24.42
CA ARG A 338 12.24 0.44 -24.52
C ARG A 338 13.14 0.90 -25.66
N ARG A 339 14.31 0.28 -25.83
CA ARG A 339 15.25 0.64 -26.92
C ARG A 339 14.69 0.36 -28.31
N LYS A 340 13.91 -0.72 -28.48
CA LYS A 340 13.23 -1.01 -29.76
C LYS A 340 12.20 0.06 -30.13
N ASN A 341 11.51 0.62 -29.13
CA ASN A 341 10.43 1.58 -29.33
C ASN A 341 10.91 3.05 -29.40
N LYS A 342 12.20 3.33 -29.22
CA LYS A 342 12.76 4.67 -29.47
C LYS A 342 12.79 4.95 -30.97
N VAL A 343 12.00 5.94 -31.41
CA VAL A 343 12.07 6.50 -32.77
C VAL A 343 13.47 7.11 -32.97
N LYS A 344 14.07 6.87 -34.14
CA LYS A 344 15.47 7.21 -34.48
C LYS A 344 15.81 8.71 -34.51
N ASP A 345 14.87 9.61 -34.22
CA ASP A 345 15.02 11.05 -34.44
C ASP A 345 15.51 11.85 -33.22
N SER A 346 15.75 11.19 -32.07
CA SER A 346 16.27 11.86 -30.87
C SER A 346 17.69 11.36 -30.54
N GLU A 347 18.69 11.89 -31.25
CA GLU A 347 20.12 11.52 -31.10
C GLU A 347 20.70 11.75 -29.69
N ASN A 348 19.99 12.44 -28.79
CA ASN A 348 20.54 12.87 -27.50
C ASN A 348 19.83 12.35 -26.24
N ASP A 349 18.76 11.56 -26.35
CA ASP A 349 18.07 11.08 -25.15
C ASP A 349 18.38 9.61 -24.88
N ASN A 350 19.62 9.31 -24.47
CA ASN A 350 20.01 7.99 -23.97
C ASN A 350 19.37 7.65 -22.61
N LYS A 351 18.58 8.56 -22.04
CA LYS A 351 17.87 8.35 -20.77
C LYS A 351 16.89 7.18 -20.91
N ILE A 352 16.98 6.22 -20.00
CA ILE A 352 16.06 5.09 -19.95
C ILE A 352 14.94 5.49 -18.99
N TRP A 353 15.13 5.35 -17.69
CA TRP A 353 14.22 5.82 -16.64
C TRP A 353 15.04 6.46 -15.53
N GLN A 354 14.44 7.32 -14.71
CA GLN A 354 15.07 7.80 -13.48
C GLN A 354 15.24 6.64 -12.49
N THR A 355 16.41 6.50 -11.88
CA THR A 355 16.70 5.41 -10.93
C THR A 355 16.89 5.96 -9.53
N LEU A 356 16.11 5.44 -8.58
CA LEU A 356 16.14 5.81 -7.18
C LEU A 356 16.48 4.58 -6.32
N VAL A 357 17.48 4.69 -5.46
CA VAL A 357 17.92 3.60 -4.58
C VAL A 357 17.88 4.08 -3.14
N PHE A 358 17.12 3.40 -2.30
CA PHE A 358 16.98 3.73 -0.89
C PHE A 358 17.36 2.54 0.00
N SER A 359 18.18 2.79 1.02
CA SER A 359 18.46 1.78 2.04
C SER A 359 18.86 2.43 3.38
N ALA A 360 18.72 1.67 4.46
CA ALA A 360 19.31 2.00 5.74
C ALA A 360 20.83 1.81 5.75
N THR A 361 21.33 0.82 5.01
CA THR A 361 22.74 0.46 4.99
C THR A 361 23.27 0.36 3.57
N PHE A 362 24.54 0.68 3.41
CA PHE A 362 25.29 0.46 2.17
C PHE A 362 26.65 0.00 2.66
N SER A 363 26.89 -1.31 2.64
CA SER A 363 28.17 -1.93 3.01
C SER A 363 28.62 -2.88 1.91
N ILE A 364 29.92 -2.85 1.62
CA ILE A 364 30.50 -3.59 0.49
C ILE A 364 30.37 -5.11 0.67
N ASP A 365 30.45 -5.60 1.91
CA ASP A 365 30.36 -7.04 2.23
C ASP A 365 29.00 -7.65 1.89
N LEU A 366 27.93 -6.84 1.87
CA LEU A 366 26.61 -7.27 1.44
C LEU A 366 26.53 -7.35 -0.09
N PHE A 367 27.29 -6.52 -0.80
CA PHE A 367 27.32 -6.48 -2.27
C PHE A 367 28.37 -7.43 -2.88
N ASP A 368 29.47 -7.72 -2.17
CA ASP A 368 30.56 -8.57 -2.67
C ASP A 368 30.21 -10.06 -2.67
N LYS A 369 29.23 -10.51 -1.86
CA LYS A 369 28.65 -11.87 -1.99
C LYS A 369 28.04 -12.12 -3.37
N LEU A 370 27.63 -11.06 -4.08
CA LEU A 370 27.14 -11.12 -5.45
C LEU A 370 28.26 -11.13 -6.51
N SER A 371 29.53 -10.97 -6.15
CA SER A 371 30.64 -11.04 -7.10
C SER A 371 31.22 -12.46 -7.02
N SER A 372 30.99 -13.26 -8.06
CA SER A 372 31.53 -14.62 -8.19
C SER A 372 33.07 -14.69 -8.28
N SER A 373 33.77 -13.59 -8.01
CA SER A 373 35.22 -13.52 -8.01
C SER A 373 35.77 -13.71 -6.60
N HIS A 374 36.56 -14.76 -6.41
CA HIS A 374 37.32 -15.05 -5.19
C HIS A 374 38.39 -13.98 -4.82
N GLN A 375 38.37 -12.78 -5.41
CA GLN A 375 39.39 -11.75 -5.21
C GLN A 375 39.02 -10.65 -4.19
N ALA A 376 37.80 -10.64 -3.65
CA ALA A 376 37.34 -9.53 -2.80
C ALA A 376 37.75 -9.63 -1.31
N LYS A 377 38.40 -10.71 -0.87
CA LYS A 377 38.64 -10.94 0.57
C LYS A 377 39.68 -10.02 1.25
N ASP A 378 40.39 -9.17 0.51
CA ASP A 378 41.50 -8.35 1.05
C ASP A 378 41.39 -6.84 0.82
N ARG A 379 40.22 -6.29 0.45
CA ARG A 379 40.06 -4.83 0.34
C ARG A 379 39.84 -4.20 1.72
N LYS A 380 40.94 -3.84 2.40
CA LYS A 380 40.88 -2.92 3.56
C LYS A 380 40.55 -1.50 3.08
N PHE A 381 39.31 -1.07 3.28
CA PHE A 381 38.94 0.34 3.09
C PHE A 381 39.59 1.20 4.17
N LYS A 382 40.17 2.33 3.77
CA LYS A 382 40.84 3.25 4.70
C LYS A 382 39.83 4.03 5.55
N ASN A 383 38.68 4.39 4.98
CA ASN A 383 37.59 5.13 5.64
C ASN A 383 36.20 4.71 5.11
N ASN A 384 35.14 5.00 5.87
CA ASN A 384 33.74 4.71 5.51
C ASN A 384 33.28 5.37 4.18
N GLU A 385 33.91 6.47 3.78
CA GLU A 385 33.60 7.14 2.51
C GLU A 385 34.13 6.37 1.30
N ASP A 386 35.31 5.74 1.42
CA ASP A 386 35.88 4.92 0.35
C ASP A 386 35.04 3.65 0.12
N GLU A 387 34.54 3.06 1.21
CA GLU A 387 33.62 1.92 1.14
C GLU A 387 32.32 2.31 0.45
N LEU A 388 31.72 3.45 0.84
CA LEU A 388 30.51 3.93 0.21
C LEU A 388 30.71 4.20 -1.29
N ASN A 389 31.84 4.81 -1.68
CA ASN A 389 32.16 5.04 -3.08
C ASN A 389 32.33 3.73 -3.87
N ALA A 390 32.96 2.71 -3.28
CA ALA A 390 33.09 1.39 -3.92
C ALA A 390 31.74 0.68 -4.07
N VAL A 391 30.87 0.78 -3.05
CA VAL A 391 29.48 0.30 -3.15
C VAL A 391 28.75 1.00 -4.29
N ILE A 392 28.88 2.32 -4.38
CA ILE A 392 28.26 3.11 -5.45
C ILE A 392 28.76 2.65 -6.81
N GLU A 393 30.07 2.48 -6.98
CA GLU A 393 30.65 1.99 -8.23
C GLU A 393 30.10 0.60 -8.59
N HIS A 394 29.98 -0.29 -7.60
CA HIS A 394 29.38 -1.61 -7.80
C HIS A 394 27.90 -1.53 -8.22
N LEU A 395 27.12 -0.66 -7.57
CA LEU A 395 25.71 -0.41 -7.91
C LEU A 395 25.58 0.18 -9.32
N MET A 396 26.44 1.12 -9.68
CA MET A 396 26.45 1.76 -11.00
C MET A 396 26.78 0.77 -12.13
N ASN A 397 27.56 -0.27 -11.84
CA ASN A 397 27.86 -1.32 -12.81
C ASN A 397 26.68 -2.28 -13.03
N LYS A 398 25.83 -2.44 -12.02
CA LYS A 398 24.73 -3.42 -11.99
C LYS A 398 23.37 -2.83 -12.31
N ILE A 399 23.14 -1.59 -11.92
CA ILE A 399 21.89 -0.87 -12.07
C ILE A 399 22.12 0.24 -13.09
N GLN A 400 21.18 0.40 -14.02
CA GLN A 400 21.23 1.44 -15.03
C GLN A 400 20.85 2.79 -14.41
N PHE A 401 21.83 3.66 -14.26
CA PHE A 401 21.64 5.09 -13.96
C PHE A 401 21.85 5.91 -15.24
N ASN A 402 21.14 7.03 -15.35
CA ASN A 402 21.32 7.94 -16.49
C ASN A 402 22.52 8.86 -16.31
N SER A 403 22.84 9.16 -15.05
CA SER A 403 23.93 10.05 -14.65
C SER A 403 24.45 9.66 -13.28
N LYS A 404 25.52 10.31 -12.82
CA LYS A 404 25.99 10.12 -11.45
C LYS A 404 24.87 10.50 -10.46
N PRO A 405 24.38 9.57 -9.61
CA PRO A 405 23.25 9.84 -8.74
C PRO A 405 23.62 10.87 -7.66
N VAL A 406 22.61 11.64 -7.22
CA VAL A 406 22.73 12.50 -6.05
C VAL A 406 22.76 11.61 -4.81
N ILE A 407 23.86 11.68 -4.07
CA ILE A 407 24.06 10.90 -2.86
C ILE A 407 23.53 11.69 -1.67
N ILE A 408 22.58 11.10 -0.95
CA ILE A 408 21.95 11.72 0.21
C ILE A 408 22.18 10.82 1.42
N HIS A 409 23.03 11.30 2.33
CA HIS A 409 23.30 10.63 3.60
C HIS A 409 22.76 11.48 4.75
N THR A 410 21.86 10.92 5.55
CA THR A 410 21.25 11.62 6.69
C THR A 410 21.46 10.93 8.02
N ASN A 411 22.32 9.92 8.11
CA ASN A 411 22.65 9.31 9.39
C ASN A 411 23.52 10.26 10.22
N PRO A 412 23.09 10.64 11.44
CA PRO A 412 23.93 11.39 12.36
C PRO A 412 25.07 10.48 12.84
N GLY A 413 26.30 10.78 12.45
CA GLY A 413 27.49 10.01 12.86
C GLY A 413 27.73 9.92 14.37
N SER A 414 26.94 10.62 15.20
CA SER A 414 27.13 10.72 16.66
C SER A 414 26.06 10.03 17.53
N LYS A 415 24.88 9.65 17.00
CA LYS A 415 23.78 9.18 17.87
C LYS A 415 23.75 7.69 18.16
N VAL A 416 24.37 6.85 17.32
CA VAL A 416 24.28 5.39 17.47
C VAL A 416 25.35 4.87 18.43
N GLY A 417 26.56 5.45 18.43
CA GLY A 417 27.65 4.99 19.31
C GLY A 417 27.45 5.26 20.80
N SER A 418 26.67 6.27 21.19
CA SER A 418 26.50 6.66 22.59
C SER A 418 25.33 5.98 23.32
N HIS A 419 24.43 5.32 22.58
CA HIS A 419 23.19 4.75 23.14
C HIS A 419 23.09 3.22 23.03
N ILE A 420 24.05 2.54 22.40
CA ILE A 420 24.11 1.09 22.42
C ILE A 420 24.73 0.66 23.75
N LYS A 421 23.89 0.18 24.67
CA LYS A 421 24.33 -0.68 25.77
C LYS A 421 24.09 -2.11 25.35
N GLU A 422 25.16 -2.85 25.07
CA GLU A 422 25.09 -4.30 24.97
C GLU A 422 24.78 -4.88 26.36
N SER A 423 23.79 -5.76 26.43
CA SER A 423 23.51 -6.57 27.60
C SER A 423 23.53 -8.03 27.17
N LEU A 424 24.45 -8.81 27.75
CA LEU A 424 24.48 -10.25 27.59
C LEU A 424 23.42 -10.85 28.51
N ILE A 425 22.42 -11.53 27.94
CA ILE A 425 21.49 -12.35 28.72
C ILE A 425 21.95 -13.81 28.54
N GLU A 426 22.64 -14.35 29.54
CA GLU A 426 22.96 -15.77 29.57
C GLU A 426 21.67 -16.56 29.88
N CYS A 427 21.14 -17.27 28.88
CA CYS A 427 20.07 -18.24 29.12
C CYS A 427 20.66 -19.55 29.65
N PRO A 428 20.26 -20.02 30.85
CA PRO A 428 20.63 -21.33 31.34
C PRO A 428 20.02 -22.44 30.45
N PRO A 429 20.64 -23.64 30.38
CA PRO A 429 20.24 -24.72 29.48
C PRO A 429 18.78 -25.19 29.61
N LEU A 430 18.13 -24.93 30.75
CA LEU A 430 16.77 -25.38 31.07
C LEU A 430 15.64 -24.50 30.48
N GLN A 431 15.96 -23.37 29.84
CA GLN A 431 14.98 -22.48 29.20
C GLN A 431 14.92 -22.64 27.67
N ARG A 432 15.64 -23.60 27.07
CA ARG A 432 15.64 -23.79 25.61
C ARG A 432 14.40 -24.50 25.08
N ASP A 433 13.67 -25.24 25.91
CA ASP A 433 12.52 -26.03 25.48
C ASP A 433 11.34 -25.88 26.47
N LEU A 434 10.72 -24.70 26.49
CA LEU A 434 9.36 -24.55 27.04
C LEU A 434 8.55 -23.63 26.10
N ASN A 435 7.88 -24.32 25.17
CA ASN A 435 6.79 -23.92 24.27
C ASN A 435 7.11 -22.99 23.10
#